data_AF-A0A5N9BW64-F1
#
_entry.id   AF-A0A5N9BW64-F1
#
_cell.length_a   1.000
_cell.length_b   1.000
_cell.length_c   1.000
_cell.angle_alpha   90.00
_cell.angle_beta   90.00
_cell.angle_gamma   90.00
#
_symmetry.space_group_name_H-M   'P 1'
#
loop_
_entity.id
_entity.type
_entity.pdbx_description
1 polymer ?
#
loop_
_entity_poly.entity_id
_entity_poly.type
_entity_poly.pdbx_seq_one_letter_code
_entity_poly.pdbx_strand_id
1 'polypeptide(L)'
;MSNVSLFISVNVLGAILVLGGYVIILTMFPEFRSALWGGIKGTTQSLFTISMLLAAAGYLLFYFVVVLKSNPDSANTETFRLITCLSLIFLIASAIWMPATITYIGKQHIGFWILAVFSLWITATALISLVVWFSVSDIGIESSRLKTASIIGLIYITFHCLVLDAIIWVFKFPLR
;
A
#
# COMPACT_ATOMS: atom_id res chain seq x y z
N MET A 1 23.41 -2.45 9.94
CA MET A 1 22.04 -2.10 10.41
C MET A 1 21.34 -3.39 10.80
N SER A 2 20.57 -3.42 11.89
CA SER A 2 19.75 -4.61 12.19
C SER A 2 18.62 -4.74 11.16
N ASN A 3 18.10 -5.96 10.98
CA ASN A 3 16.98 -6.19 10.07
C ASN A 3 15.76 -5.34 10.46
N VAL A 4 15.47 -5.21 11.76
CA VAL A 4 14.40 -4.36 12.29
C VAL A 4 14.63 -2.89 11.96
N SER A 5 15.85 -2.37 12.12
CA SER A 5 16.18 -0.99 11.76
C SER A 5 15.97 -0.73 10.26
N LEU A 6 16.35 -1.68 9.39
CA LEU A 6 16.12 -1.57 7.95
C LEU A 6 14.62 -1.54 7.62
N PHE A 7 13.82 -2.41 8.25
CA PHE A 7 12.37 -2.44 8.08
C PHE A 7 11.70 -1.15 8.54
N ILE A 8 12.14 -0.59 9.67
CA ILE A 8 11.68 0.72 10.14
C ILE A 8 11.99 1.80 9.10
N SER A 9 13.23 1.89 8.64
CA SER A 9 13.64 2.90 7.65
C SER A 9 12.82 2.81 6.37
N VAL A 10 12.62 1.61 5.82
CA VAL A 10 11.81 1.36 4.63
C VAL A 10 10.38 1.85 4.83
N ASN A 11 9.75 1.47 5.95
CA ASN A 11 8.35 1.81 6.21
C ASN A 11 8.15 3.30 6.48
N VAL A 12 9.04 3.93 7.24
CA VAL A 12 8.94 5.36 7.54
C VAL A 12 9.16 6.19 6.29
N LEU A 13 10.21 5.90 5.51
CA LEU A 13 10.48 6.62 4.26
C LEU A 13 9.37 6.40 3.23
N GLY A 14 8.89 5.16 3.09
CA GLY A 14 7.78 4.86 2.19
C GLY A 14 6.48 5.51 2.63
N ALA A 15 6.16 5.54 3.93
CA ALA A 15 4.98 6.24 4.44
C ALA A 15 5.05 7.76 4.18
N ILE A 16 6.22 8.37 4.38
CA ILE A 16 6.45 9.79 4.04
C ILE A 16 6.25 10.00 2.54
N LEU A 17 6.75 9.11 1.69
CA LEU A 17 6.62 9.22 0.24
C LEU A 17 5.15 9.12 -0.19
N VAL A 18 4.40 8.16 0.34
CA VAL A 18 2.97 7.98 0.03
C VAL A 18 2.15 9.16 0.55
N LEU A 19 2.18 9.43 1.85
CA LEU A 19 1.36 10.48 2.46
C LEU A 19 1.79 11.87 2.01
N GLY A 20 3.09 12.13 1.91
CA GLY A 20 3.62 13.37 1.37
C GLY A 20 3.22 13.57 -0.09
N GLY A 21 3.26 12.50 -0.91
CA GLY A 21 2.75 12.52 -2.27
C GLY A 21 1.29 12.93 -2.36
N TYR A 22 0.43 12.34 -1.52
CA TYR A 22 -0.98 12.75 -1.41
C TYR A 22 -1.14 14.22 -1.02
N VAL A 23 -0.44 14.68 0.02
CA VAL A 23 -0.54 16.06 0.50
C VAL A 23 -0.10 17.04 -0.58
N ILE A 24 1.06 16.82 -1.19
CA ILE A 24 1.62 17.71 -2.23
C ILE A 24 0.69 17.75 -3.44
N ILE A 25 0.26 16.60 -3.93
CA ILE A 25 -0.59 16.52 -5.12
C ILE A 25 -1.94 17.20 -4.88
N LEU A 26 -2.62 16.86 -3.79
CA LEU A 26 -3.95 17.38 -3.52
C LEU A 26 -3.91 18.88 -3.21
N THR A 27 -2.80 19.41 -2.69
CA THR A 27 -2.62 20.85 -2.45
C THR A 27 -2.27 21.62 -3.72
N MET A 28 -1.37 21.09 -4.57
CA MET A 28 -0.92 21.75 -5.80
C MET A 28 -1.93 21.68 -6.95
N PHE A 29 -2.74 20.61 -7.03
CA PHE A 29 -3.71 20.39 -8.11
C PHE A 29 -5.14 20.21 -7.60
N PRO A 30 -5.71 21.23 -6.93
CA PRO A 30 -7.05 21.14 -6.35
C PRO A 30 -8.15 20.85 -7.38
N GLU A 31 -7.98 21.31 -8.61
CA GLU A 31 -8.90 21.10 -9.73
C GLU A 31 -9.01 19.62 -10.16
N PHE A 32 -7.95 18.83 -9.98
CA PHE A 32 -7.92 17.42 -10.37
C PHE A 32 -8.41 16.46 -9.27
N ARG A 33 -8.73 16.97 -8.07
CA ARG A 33 -9.20 16.13 -6.94
C ARG A 33 -10.42 15.30 -7.29
N SER A 34 -11.37 15.86 -8.02
CA SER A 34 -12.58 15.14 -8.45
C SER A 34 -12.29 14.14 -9.57
N ALA A 35 -11.35 14.46 -10.45
CA ALA A 35 -10.95 13.60 -11.57
C ALA A 35 -10.15 12.37 -11.10
N LEU A 36 -9.36 12.49 -10.03
CA LEU A 36 -8.63 11.39 -9.40
C LEU A 36 -9.53 10.22 -8.96
N TRP A 37 -10.81 10.47 -8.71
CA TRP A 37 -11.77 9.41 -8.35
C TRP A 37 -12.21 8.55 -9.53
N GLY A 38 -11.80 8.87 -10.76
CA GLY A 38 -12.10 8.04 -11.92
C GLY A 38 -13.60 7.84 -12.14
N GLY A 39 -14.41 8.86 -11.86
CA GLY A 39 -15.87 8.77 -12.01
C GLY A 39 -16.62 8.13 -10.83
N ILE A 40 -15.93 7.70 -9.76
CA ILE A 40 -16.55 7.30 -8.49
C ILE A 40 -17.08 8.55 -7.79
N LYS A 41 -18.36 8.55 -7.37
CA LYS A 41 -19.04 9.70 -6.77
C LYS A 41 -19.93 9.30 -5.59
N GLY A 42 -20.28 10.29 -4.77
CA GLY A 42 -21.30 10.16 -3.71
C GLY A 42 -20.95 9.11 -2.66
N THR A 43 -21.91 8.27 -2.29
CA THR A 43 -21.75 7.27 -1.22
C THR A 43 -20.61 6.28 -1.50
N THR A 44 -20.41 5.88 -2.76
CA THR A 44 -19.31 4.96 -3.12
C THR A 44 -17.95 5.56 -2.85
N GLN A 45 -17.78 6.87 -3.09
CA GLN A 45 -16.55 7.60 -2.79
C GLN A 45 -16.28 7.61 -1.27
N SER A 46 -17.30 7.83 -0.45
CA SER A 46 -17.17 7.79 1.01
C SER A 46 -16.79 6.38 1.52
N LEU A 47 -17.38 5.34 0.94
CA LEU A 47 -17.03 3.94 1.26
C LEU A 47 -15.57 3.63 0.92
N PHE A 48 -15.07 4.12 -0.22
CA PHE A 48 -13.65 3.98 -0.59
C PHE A 48 -12.75 4.67 0.44
N THR A 49 -13.06 5.91 0.83
CA THR A 49 -12.27 6.63 1.85
C THR A 49 -12.26 5.89 3.19
N ILE A 50 -13.41 5.42 3.67
CA ILE A 50 -13.49 4.67 4.94
C ILE A 50 -12.67 3.37 4.83
N SER A 51 -12.80 2.66 3.71
CA SER A 51 -12.02 1.45 3.46
C SER A 51 -10.52 1.73 3.42
N MET A 52 -10.09 2.84 2.83
CA MET A 52 -8.68 3.24 2.78
C MET A 52 -8.12 3.50 4.18
N LEU A 53 -8.89 4.16 5.06
CA LEU A 53 -8.49 4.38 6.46
C LEU A 53 -8.36 3.07 7.23
N LEU A 54 -9.30 2.14 7.03
CA LEU A 54 -9.25 0.83 7.68
C LEU A 54 -8.09 -0.03 7.14
N ALA A 55 -7.77 0.11 5.86
CA ALA A 55 -6.59 -0.51 5.24
C ALA A 55 -5.28 0.04 5.81
N ALA A 56 -5.17 1.36 5.94
CA ALA A 56 -4.02 2.01 6.58
C ALA A 56 -3.85 1.56 8.04
N ALA A 57 -4.95 1.48 8.81
CA ALA A 57 -4.93 0.97 10.17
C ALA A 57 -4.47 -0.50 10.23
N GLY A 58 -4.93 -1.34 9.29
CA GLY A 58 -4.50 -2.73 9.16
C GLY A 58 -3.01 -2.87 8.88
N TYR A 59 -2.46 -2.03 8.00
CA TYR A 59 -1.02 -2.02 7.72
C TYR A 59 -0.19 -1.51 8.90
N LEU A 60 -0.68 -0.49 9.61
CA LEU A 60 -0.03 0.02 10.83
C LEU A 60 0.03 -1.05 11.92
N LEU A 61 -1.04 -1.83 12.10
CA LEU A 61 -1.05 -2.95 13.05
C LEU A 61 0.05 -3.97 12.69
N PHE A 62 0.14 -4.36 11.41
CA PHE A 62 1.22 -5.21 10.92
C PHE A 62 2.60 -4.61 11.24
N TYR A 63 2.83 -3.35 10.89
CA TYR A 63 4.08 -2.64 11.14
C TYR A 63 4.47 -2.67 12.62
N PHE A 64 3.56 -2.29 13.53
CA PHE A 64 3.84 -2.26 14.96
C PHE A 64 4.12 -3.65 15.54
N VAL A 65 3.40 -4.68 15.09
CA VAL A 65 3.66 -6.06 15.53
C VAL A 65 5.05 -6.52 15.07
N VAL A 66 5.45 -6.24 13.84
CA VAL A 66 6.81 -6.58 13.38
C VAL A 66 7.86 -5.81 14.19
N VAL A 67 7.70 -4.51 14.40
CA VAL A 67 8.71 -3.69 15.10
C VAL A 67 8.84 -4.05 16.58
N LEU A 68 7.72 -4.26 17.28
CA LEU A 68 7.71 -4.38 18.74
C LEU A 68 7.73 -5.83 19.24
N LYS A 69 7.35 -6.80 18.40
CA LYS A 69 7.14 -8.19 18.81
C LYS A 69 7.91 -9.22 17.99
N SER A 70 8.62 -8.82 16.93
CA SER A 70 9.55 -9.75 16.29
C SER A 70 10.82 -9.90 17.12
N ASN A 71 11.38 -11.10 17.13
CA ASN A 71 12.67 -11.36 17.76
C ASN A 71 13.71 -11.63 16.65
N PRO A 72 14.59 -10.65 16.35
CA PRO A 72 15.53 -10.75 15.23
C PRO A 72 16.59 -11.85 15.39
N ASP A 73 16.86 -12.31 16.61
CA ASP A 73 17.82 -13.38 16.88
C ASP A 73 17.23 -14.78 16.61
N SER A 74 15.91 -14.91 16.71
CA SER A 74 15.17 -16.14 16.37
C SER A 74 14.63 -16.16 14.95
N ALA A 75 14.52 -14.99 14.31
CA ALA A 75 13.93 -14.85 12.99
C ALA A 75 14.92 -15.28 11.90
N ASN A 76 14.42 -16.04 10.91
CA ASN A 76 15.19 -16.29 9.70
C ASN A 76 15.48 -14.95 9.00
N THR A 77 16.76 -14.55 8.97
CA THR A 77 17.20 -13.27 8.42
C THR A 77 16.74 -13.05 6.98
N GLU A 78 16.74 -14.10 6.15
CA GLU A 78 16.28 -14.01 4.76
C GLU A 78 14.78 -13.74 4.67
N THR A 79 14.00 -14.34 5.57
CA THR A 79 12.55 -14.12 5.62
C THR A 79 12.22 -12.69 6.03
N PHE A 80 12.95 -12.14 7.01
CA PHE A 80 12.78 -10.75 7.43
C PHE A 80 13.16 -9.77 6.31
N ARG A 81 14.24 -10.06 5.57
CA ARG A 81 14.65 -9.28 4.40
C ARG A 81 13.61 -9.33 3.29
N LEU A 82 13.01 -10.49 3.03
CA LEU A 82 11.96 -10.64 2.03
C LEU A 82 10.71 -9.83 2.41
N ILE A 83 10.25 -9.92 3.65
CA ILE A 83 9.13 -9.11 4.18
C ILE A 83 9.42 -7.61 4.00
N THR A 84 10.65 -7.20 4.31
CA THR A 84 11.11 -5.80 4.15
C THR A 84 11.13 -5.38 2.68
N CYS A 85 11.62 -6.23 1.79
CA CYS A 85 11.66 -6.00 0.35
C CYS A 85 10.25 -5.88 -0.24
N LEU A 86 9.34 -6.77 0.13
CA LEU A 86 7.93 -6.71 -0.29
C LEU A 86 7.25 -5.43 0.20
N SER A 87 7.52 -5.02 1.45
CA SER A 87 7.03 -3.75 2.01
C SER A 87 7.57 -2.55 1.23
N LEU A 88 8.84 -2.57 0.83
CA LEU A 88 9.46 -1.52 0.00
C LEU A 88 8.80 -1.42 -1.38
N ILE A 89 8.62 -2.56 -2.06
CA ILE A 89 7.98 -2.62 -3.39
C ILE A 89 6.55 -2.08 -3.30
N PHE A 90 5.79 -2.53 -2.30
CA PHE A 90 4.44 -2.03 -2.00
C PHE A 90 4.43 -0.51 -1.83
N LEU A 91 5.26 0.04 -0.95
CA LEU A 91 5.27 1.48 -0.64
C LEU A 91 5.68 2.33 -1.84
N ILE A 92 6.71 1.93 -2.59
CA ILE A 92 7.13 2.65 -3.80
C ILE A 92 6.02 2.64 -4.85
N ALA A 93 5.44 1.47 -5.13
CA ALA A 93 4.38 1.35 -6.12
C ALA A 93 3.13 2.17 -5.72
N SER A 94 2.74 2.11 -4.44
CA SER A 94 1.61 2.89 -3.90
C SER A 94 1.85 4.40 -3.87
N ALA A 95 3.10 4.86 -3.96
CA ALA A 95 3.41 6.28 -4.09
C ALA A 95 3.32 6.78 -5.54
N ILE A 96 3.48 5.91 -6.53
CA ILE A 96 3.58 6.28 -7.95
C ILE A 96 2.21 6.53 -8.60
N TRP A 97 1.17 5.81 -8.19
CA TRP A 97 -0.11 5.80 -8.92
C TRP A 97 -0.74 7.20 -9.03
N MET A 98 -0.73 7.99 -7.95
CA MET A 98 -1.37 9.32 -7.93
C MET A 98 -0.61 10.36 -8.77
N PRO A 99 0.74 10.52 -8.64
CA PRO A 99 1.51 11.38 -9.55
C PRO A 99 1.35 10.99 -11.02
N ALA A 100 1.36 9.68 -11.33
CA ALA A 100 1.16 9.18 -12.67
C ALA A 100 -0.24 9.52 -13.21
N THR A 101 -1.28 9.34 -12.38
CA THR A 101 -2.68 9.64 -12.75
C THR A 101 -2.89 11.12 -13.04
N ILE A 102 -2.38 12.02 -12.20
CA ILE A 102 -2.49 13.46 -12.49
C ILE A 102 -1.75 13.85 -13.76
N THR A 103 -0.56 13.31 -13.96
CA THR A 103 0.21 13.60 -15.18
C THR A 103 -0.53 13.10 -16.42
N TYR A 104 -1.21 11.94 -16.33
CA TYR A 104 -2.11 11.47 -17.38
C TYR A 104 -3.30 12.41 -17.59
N ILE A 105 -3.99 12.85 -16.52
CA ILE A 105 -5.11 13.79 -16.64
C ILE A 105 -4.67 15.10 -17.33
N GLY A 106 -3.50 15.63 -16.98
CA GLY A 106 -2.99 16.89 -17.54
C GLY A 106 -2.45 16.77 -18.96
N LYS A 107 -1.72 15.69 -19.29
CA LYS A 107 -1.02 15.54 -20.59
C LYS A 107 -1.71 14.60 -21.58
N GLN A 108 -2.66 13.80 -21.13
CA GLN A 108 -3.38 12.77 -21.92
C GLN A 108 -2.44 11.77 -22.62
N HIS A 109 -1.25 11.55 -22.07
CA HIS A 109 -0.28 10.61 -22.65
C HIS A 109 -0.42 9.21 -22.03
N ILE A 110 -0.72 8.23 -22.88
CA ILE A 110 -1.02 6.84 -22.48
C ILE A 110 0.04 6.19 -21.59
N GLY A 111 1.32 6.56 -21.74
CA GLY A 111 2.40 6.03 -20.91
C GLY A 111 2.21 6.30 -19.41
N PHE A 112 1.63 7.44 -19.03
CA PHE A 112 1.36 7.75 -17.62
C PHE A 112 0.15 6.97 -17.08
N TRP A 113 -0.82 6.68 -17.93
CA TRP A 113 -1.93 5.79 -17.58
C TRP A 113 -1.43 4.36 -17.33
N ILE A 114 -0.61 3.83 -18.24
CA ILE A 114 0.01 2.50 -18.07
C ILE A 114 0.82 2.46 -16.78
N LEU A 115 1.63 3.50 -16.50
CA LEU A 115 2.40 3.59 -15.26
C LEU A 115 1.49 3.59 -14.02
N ALA A 116 0.39 4.34 -14.03
CA ALA A 116 -0.57 4.37 -12.93
C ALA A 116 -1.18 2.99 -12.68
N VAL A 117 -1.77 2.38 -13.70
CA VAL A 117 -2.41 1.05 -13.59
C VAL A 117 -1.40 -0.02 -13.19
N PHE A 118 -0.21 -0.01 -13.81
CA PHE A 118 0.86 -0.96 -13.50
C PHE A 118 1.32 -0.85 -12.05
N SER A 119 1.44 0.37 -11.52
CA SER A 119 1.79 0.58 -10.12
C SER A 119 0.72 0.05 -9.14
N LEU A 120 -0.57 0.12 -9.49
CA LEU A 120 -1.64 -0.47 -8.69
C LEU A 120 -1.56 -2.00 -8.67
N TRP A 121 -1.28 -2.64 -9.81
CA TRP A 121 -1.08 -4.09 -9.87
C TRP A 121 0.17 -4.56 -9.11
N ILE A 122 1.28 -3.81 -9.19
CA ILE A 122 2.48 -4.08 -8.37
C ILE A 122 2.14 -3.97 -6.87
N THR A 123 1.40 -2.93 -6.47
CA THR A 123 0.95 -2.73 -5.09
C THR A 123 0.17 -3.96 -4.61
N ALA A 124 -0.83 -4.41 -5.38
CA ALA A 124 -1.66 -5.55 -5.03
C ALA A 124 -0.87 -6.87 -4.96
N THR A 125 -0.02 -7.15 -5.95
CA THR A 125 0.80 -8.38 -5.99
C THR A 125 1.85 -8.44 -4.88
N ALA A 126 2.47 -7.31 -4.54
CA ALA A 126 3.38 -7.20 -3.41
C ALA A 126 2.65 -7.49 -2.09
N LEU A 127 1.44 -6.96 -1.91
CA LEU A 127 0.62 -7.19 -0.72
C LEU A 127 0.15 -8.65 -0.60
N ILE A 128 -0.31 -9.28 -1.70
CA ILE A 128 -0.66 -10.72 -1.71
C ILE A 128 0.56 -11.55 -1.28
N SER A 129 1.72 -11.28 -1.87
CA SER A 129 2.97 -11.96 -1.53
C SER A 129 3.33 -11.73 -0.06
N LEU A 130 3.15 -10.51 0.44
CA LEU A 130 3.41 -10.15 1.83
C LEU A 130 2.50 -10.93 2.79
N VAL A 131 1.20 -11.04 2.49
CA VAL A 131 0.24 -11.85 3.27
C VAL A 131 0.70 -13.30 3.34
N VAL A 132 1.02 -13.91 2.19
CA VAL A 132 1.42 -15.32 2.11
C VAL A 132 2.71 -15.56 2.91
N TRP A 133 3.76 -14.79 2.63
CA TRP A 133 5.06 -14.95 3.27
C TRP A 133 5.03 -14.65 4.76
N PHE A 134 4.29 -13.61 5.18
CA PHE A 134 4.13 -13.29 6.59
C PHE A 134 3.32 -14.33 7.37
N SER A 135 2.37 -15.00 6.71
CA SER A 135 1.55 -16.04 7.35
C SER A 135 2.39 -17.27 7.68
N VAL A 136 3.22 -17.71 6.73
CA VAL A 136 4.06 -18.92 6.87
C VAL A 136 5.38 -18.68 7.59
N SER A 137 5.82 -17.43 7.74
CA SER A 137 7.10 -17.11 8.36
C SER A 137 7.11 -17.32 9.87
N ASP A 138 8.25 -17.76 10.39
CA ASP A 138 8.57 -17.63 11.80
C ASP A 138 9.59 -16.50 11.99
N ILE A 139 9.09 -15.38 12.50
CA ILE A 139 9.90 -14.19 12.82
C ILE A 139 9.95 -13.95 14.34
N GLY A 140 9.70 -15.00 15.14
CA GLY A 140 9.82 -14.95 16.59
C GLY A 140 8.73 -14.14 17.28
N ILE A 141 7.54 -14.05 16.69
CA ILE A 141 6.37 -13.43 17.36
C ILE A 141 5.73 -14.47 18.29
N GLU A 142 5.95 -14.32 19.60
CA GLU A 142 5.42 -15.25 20.61
C GLU A 142 3.89 -15.30 20.66
N SER A 143 3.21 -14.16 20.41
CA SER A 143 1.76 -14.08 20.49
C SER A 143 1.08 -14.41 19.16
N SER A 144 0.52 -15.63 19.08
CA SER A 144 -0.29 -16.09 17.95
C SER A 144 -1.47 -15.15 17.62
N ARG A 145 -2.09 -14.52 18.64
CA ARG A 145 -3.20 -13.58 18.43
C ARG A 145 -2.76 -12.31 17.72
N LEU A 146 -1.61 -11.76 18.08
CA LEU A 146 -1.07 -10.55 17.44
C LEU A 146 -0.66 -10.83 15.99
N LYS A 147 -0.01 -11.97 15.75
CA LYS A 147 0.32 -12.40 14.38
C LYS A 147 -0.94 -12.54 13.52
N THR A 148 -1.99 -13.18 14.05
CA THR A 148 -3.28 -13.35 13.35
C THR A 148 -3.96 -12.01 13.07
N ALA A 149 -3.97 -11.09 14.03
CA ALA A 149 -4.55 -9.76 13.85
C ALA A 149 -3.82 -8.95 12.76
N SER A 150 -2.48 -9.04 12.71
CA SER A 150 -1.68 -8.44 11.63
C SER A 150 -1.98 -9.05 10.26
N ILE A 151 -2.17 -10.37 10.18
CA ILE A 151 -2.56 -11.05 8.93
C ILE A 151 -3.93 -10.56 8.46
N ILE A 152 -4.91 -10.44 9.36
CA ILE A 152 -6.24 -9.89 9.03
C ILE A 152 -6.11 -8.47 8.49
N GLY A 153 -5.28 -7.64 9.13
CA GLY A 153 -4.96 -6.29 8.65
C GLY A 153 -4.35 -6.27 7.25
N LEU A 154 -3.37 -7.15 6.98
CA LEU A 154 -2.75 -7.30 5.67
C LEU A 154 -3.74 -7.79 4.60
N ILE A 155 -4.61 -8.73 4.94
CA ILE A 155 -5.68 -9.22 4.03
C ILE A 155 -6.60 -8.06 3.66
N TYR A 156 -6.98 -7.22 4.63
CA TYR A 156 -7.89 -6.12 4.38
C TYR A 156 -7.27 -5.02 3.49
N ILE A 157 -6.01 -4.61 3.73
CA ILE A 157 -5.33 -3.68 2.80
C ILE A 157 -5.13 -4.29 1.42
N THR A 158 -4.85 -5.59 1.34
CA THR A 158 -4.77 -6.31 0.05
C THR A 158 -6.10 -6.23 -0.69
N PHE A 159 -7.21 -6.48 0.00
CA PHE A 159 -8.55 -6.35 -0.58
C PHE A 159 -8.80 -4.93 -1.10
N HIS A 160 -8.47 -3.90 -0.31
CA HIS A 160 -8.63 -2.51 -0.72
C HIS A 160 -7.83 -2.21 -2.00
N CYS A 161 -6.51 -2.45 -1.98
CA CYS A 161 -5.64 -2.12 -3.11
C CYS A 161 -5.90 -2.99 -4.36
N LEU A 162 -6.31 -4.24 -4.20
CA LEU A 162 -6.62 -5.10 -5.34
C LEU A 162 -8.01 -4.80 -5.91
N VAL A 163 -9.04 -4.88 -5.08
CA VAL A 163 -10.44 -4.88 -5.55
C VAL A 163 -10.91 -3.46 -5.80
N LEU A 164 -10.69 -2.55 -4.85
CA LEU A 164 -11.18 -1.18 -4.98
C LEU A 164 -10.28 -0.37 -5.92
N ASP A 165 -8.97 -0.43 -5.74
CA ASP A 165 -8.05 0.39 -6.54
C ASP A 165 -7.70 -0.26 -7.89
N ALA A 166 -7.08 -1.45 -7.91
CA ALA A 166 -6.58 -2.03 -9.17
C ALA A 166 -7.69 -2.53 -10.11
N ILE A 167 -8.87 -2.91 -9.60
CA ILE A 167 -9.99 -3.44 -10.40
C ILE A 167 -11.08 -2.38 -10.59
N ILE A 168 -11.77 -1.98 -9.51
CA ILE A 168 -12.98 -1.15 -9.63
C ILE A 168 -12.63 0.27 -10.10
N TRP A 169 -11.63 0.90 -9.51
CA TRP A 169 -11.22 2.25 -9.90
C TRP A 169 -10.71 2.29 -11.35
N VAL A 170 -9.88 1.33 -11.76
CA VAL A 170 -9.41 1.23 -13.15
C VAL A 170 -10.57 1.05 -14.13
N PHE A 171 -11.54 0.19 -13.81
CA PHE A 171 -12.71 -0.03 -14.67
C PHE A 171 -13.62 1.19 -14.78
N LYS A 172 -13.74 1.97 -13.70
CA LYS A 172 -14.57 3.19 -13.68
C LYS A 172 -13.87 4.38 -14.31
N PHE A 173 -12.53 4.37 -14.35
CA PHE A 173 -11.76 5.50 -14.82
C PHE A 173 -12.09 5.83 -16.29
N PRO A 174 -12.51 7.06 -16.60
CA PRO A 174 -12.85 7.42 -17.98
C PRO A 174 -11.58 7.57 -18.81
N LEU A 175 -11.34 6.59 -19.69
CA LEU A 175 -10.33 6.71 -20.75
C LEU A 175 -10.84 7.70 -21.80
N ARG A 176 -10.05 8.74 -22.07
CA ARG A 176 -10.28 9.71 -23.14
C ARG A 176 -9.24 9.55 -24.22
#